data_AF-A0A6P2B5J0-F1
#
_entry.id   AF-A0A6P2B5J0-F1
#
_cell.length_a   1.000
_cell.length_b   1.000
_cell.length_c   1.000
_cell.angle_alpha   90.00
_cell.angle_beta   90.00
_cell.angle_gamma   90.00
#
_symmetry.space_group_name_H-M   'P 1'
#
loop_
_entity.id
_entity.type
_entity.pdbx_description
1 polymer ?
#
loop_
_entity_poly.entity_id
_entity_poly.type
_entity_poly.pdbx_seq_one_letter_code
_entity_poly.pdbx_strand_id
1 'polypeptide(L)'
;MSQQPIQPEEAKARLDEAISQHLGADWEDPIHGWTLVSGHNYMARLTNGRRTVDFYVDLLGEVRVEDREGVPTAESGRTSAWLVLGASLFVAYMIARVAGVI
;
A
#
# COMPACT_ATOMS: atom_id res chain seq x y z
N MET A 1 -10.66 25.01 -27.28
CA MET A 1 -11.83 24.32 -26.70
C MET A 1 -11.66 24.34 -25.20
N SER A 2 -12.49 25.07 -24.48
CA SER A 2 -12.47 25.15 -23.02
C SER A 2 -13.06 23.85 -22.49
N GLN A 3 -12.23 22.88 -22.10
CA GLN A 3 -12.74 21.70 -21.41
C GLN A 3 -13.18 22.16 -20.01
N GLN A 4 -14.49 22.12 -19.76
CA GLN A 4 -15.02 22.38 -18.42
C GLN A 4 -14.63 21.21 -17.53
N PRO A 5 -14.03 21.47 -16.36
CA PRO A 5 -13.72 20.41 -15.43
C PRO A 5 -15.01 19.73 -14.95
N ILE A 6 -14.95 18.41 -14.80
CA ILE A 6 -16.06 17.64 -14.24
C ILE A 6 -16.35 18.09 -12.81
N GLN A 7 -17.60 17.95 -12.39
CA GLN A 7 -17.96 18.26 -11.01
C GLN A 7 -17.46 17.15 -10.07
N PRO A 8 -17.19 17.46 -8.80
CA PRO A 8 -16.69 16.46 -7.84
C PRO A 8 -17.64 15.27 -7.64
N GLU A 9 -18.94 15.48 -7.73
CA GLU A 9 -19.95 14.40 -7.62
C GLU A 9 -19.88 13.45 -8.83
N GLU A 10 -19.64 14.02 -10.02
CA GLU A 10 -19.47 13.28 -11.27
C GLU A 10 -18.16 12.48 -11.26
N ALA A 11 -17.09 13.09 -10.74
CA ALA A 11 -15.80 12.44 -10.54
C ALA A 11 -15.92 11.23 -9.60
N LYS A 12 -16.65 11.40 -8.49
CA LYS A 12 -16.91 10.31 -7.54
C LYS A 12 -17.69 9.17 -8.20
N ALA A 13 -18.75 9.47 -8.94
CA ALA A 13 -19.54 8.45 -9.63
C ALA A 13 -18.71 7.62 -10.62
N ARG A 14 -17.82 8.27 -11.39
CA ARG A 14 -16.89 7.55 -12.28
C ARG A 14 -15.87 6.71 -11.54
N LEU A 15 -15.45 7.18 -10.37
CA LEU A 15 -14.51 6.47 -9.54
C LEU A 15 -15.15 5.21 -8.95
N ASP A 16 -16.38 5.32 -8.43
CA ASP A 16 -17.16 4.19 -7.93
C ASP A 16 -17.45 3.16 -9.05
N GLU A 17 -17.79 3.64 -10.25
CA GLU A 17 -17.95 2.79 -11.43
C GLU A 17 -16.66 2.03 -11.75
N ALA A 18 -15.52 2.72 -11.83
CA ALA A 18 -14.24 2.11 -12.14
C ALA A 18 -13.78 1.11 -11.07
N ILE A 19 -14.04 1.39 -9.79
CA ILE A 19 -13.78 0.45 -8.69
C ILE A 19 -14.57 -0.83 -8.92
N SER A 20 -15.88 -0.72 -9.17
CA SER A 20 -16.74 -1.90 -9.38
C SER A 20 -16.34 -2.70 -10.61
N GLN A 21 -15.89 -2.04 -11.69
CA GLN A 21 -15.42 -2.70 -12.91
C GLN A 21 -14.08 -3.42 -12.70
N HIS A 22 -13.17 -2.84 -11.92
CA HIS A 22 -11.83 -3.39 -11.72
C HIS A 22 -11.77 -4.46 -10.63
N LEU A 23 -12.51 -4.26 -9.53
CA LEU A 23 -12.46 -5.13 -8.33
C LEU A 23 -13.63 -6.11 -8.26
N GLY A 24 -14.68 -5.91 -9.06
CA GLY A 24 -15.91 -6.71 -9.05
C GLY A 24 -17.01 -6.11 -8.17
N ALA A 25 -18.25 -6.61 -8.31
CA ALA A 25 -19.41 -6.07 -7.60
C ALA A 25 -19.35 -6.27 -6.07
N ASP A 26 -18.72 -7.35 -5.62
CA ASP A 26 -18.59 -7.70 -4.20
C ASP A 26 -17.29 -7.17 -3.59
N TRP A 27 -16.72 -6.10 -4.16
CA TRP A 27 -15.45 -5.56 -3.68
C TRP A 27 -15.53 -5.07 -2.23
N GLU A 28 -16.71 -4.69 -1.73
CA GLU A 28 -16.93 -4.29 -0.33
C GLU A 28 -17.15 -5.46 0.63
N ASP A 29 -16.93 -6.71 0.22
CA ASP A 29 -17.15 -7.87 1.08
C ASP A 29 -16.37 -7.77 2.41
N PRO A 30 -17.02 -7.97 3.58
CA PRO A 30 -16.36 -7.78 4.88
C PRO A 30 -15.24 -8.78 5.19
N ILE A 31 -15.19 -9.92 4.50
CA ILE A 31 -14.31 -11.06 4.79
C ILE A 31 -13.19 -11.17 3.75
N HIS A 32 -13.52 -10.95 2.48
CA HIS A 32 -12.62 -11.13 1.32
C HIS A 32 -12.49 -9.88 0.45
N GLY A 33 -13.21 -8.81 0.78
CA GLY A 33 -13.23 -7.57 0.01
C GLY A 33 -12.03 -6.66 0.26
N TRP A 34 -12.10 -5.51 -0.38
CA TRP A 34 -11.13 -4.44 -0.33
C TRP A 34 -11.54 -3.43 0.73
N THR A 35 -10.57 -3.02 1.54
CA THR A 35 -10.77 -1.97 2.53
C THR A 35 -10.42 -0.62 1.92
N LEU A 36 -11.35 0.34 2.00
CA LEU A 36 -11.07 1.73 1.66
C LEU A 36 -10.14 2.35 2.73
N VAL A 37 -8.93 2.72 2.33
CA VAL A 37 -7.93 3.33 3.23
C VAL A 37 -8.08 4.85 3.26
N SER A 38 -8.30 5.44 2.08
CA SER A 38 -8.47 6.88 1.90
C SER A 38 -9.31 7.14 0.65
N GLY A 39 -10.23 8.09 0.71
CA GLY A 39 -11.10 8.42 -0.41
C GLY A 39 -11.50 9.89 -0.41
N HIS A 40 -11.44 10.50 -1.59
CA HIS A 40 -12.03 11.79 -1.91
C HIS A 40 -12.63 11.75 -3.32
N ASN A 41 -13.30 12.83 -3.74
CA ASN A 41 -14.06 12.86 -5.00
C ASN A 41 -13.25 12.56 -6.28
N TYR A 42 -11.91 12.53 -6.21
CA TYR A 42 -11.00 12.32 -7.35
C TYR A 42 -9.99 11.20 -7.11
N MET A 43 -10.04 10.54 -5.94
CA MET A 43 -9.15 9.43 -5.63
C MET A 43 -9.80 8.47 -4.65
N ALA A 44 -9.61 7.17 -4.84
CA ALA A 44 -9.78 6.18 -3.79
C ALA A 44 -8.57 5.25 -3.72
N ARG A 45 -8.09 5.00 -2.51
CA ARG A 45 -7.09 3.99 -2.20
C ARG A 45 -7.75 2.82 -1.52
N LEU A 46 -7.62 1.65 -2.13
CA LEU A 46 -8.15 0.40 -1.62
C LEU A 46 -7.02 -0.58 -1.34
N THR A 47 -7.18 -1.39 -0.29
CA THR A 47 -6.21 -2.43 0.05
C THR A 47 -6.88 -3.76 0.32
N ASN A 48 -6.26 -4.84 -0.16
CA ASN A 48 -6.62 -6.21 0.17
C ASN A 48 -5.33 -6.96 0.54
N GLY A 49 -5.11 -7.11 1.85
CA GLY A 49 -3.92 -7.75 2.41
C GLY A 49 -2.62 -7.03 2.00
N ARG A 50 -1.90 -7.59 1.02
CA ARG A 50 -0.64 -7.05 0.49
C ARG A 50 -0.81 -6.23 -0.79
N ARG A 51 -2.00 -6.22 -1.39
CA ARG A 51 -2.28 -5.47 -2.61
C ARG A 51 -2.88 -4.13 -2.25
N THR A 52 -2.41 -3.08 -2.89
CA THR A 52 -2.97 -1.73 -2.78
C THR A 52 -3.28 -1.26 -4.18
N VAL A 53 -4.50 -0.82 -4.42
CA VAL A 53 -4.92 -0.27 -5.71
C VAL A 53 -5.38 1.16 -5.48
N ASP A 54 -4.80 2.07 -6.26
CA ASP A 54 -5.15 3.48 -6.25
C ASP A 54 -5.93 3.82 -7.52
N PHE A 55 -7.12 4.36 -7.34
CA PHE A 55 -7.97 4.88 -8.40
C PHE A 55 -7.88 6.40 -8.38
N TYR A 56 -7.66 7.01 -9.54
CA TYR A 56 -7.58 8.45 -9.74
C TYR A 56 -8.51 8.86 -10.86
N VAL A 57 -9.18 10.00 -10.71
CA VAL A 57 -9.97 10.61 -11.77
C VAL A 57 -9.44 12.00 -12.03
N ASP A 58 -9.10 12.29 -13.28
CA ASP A 58 -8.70 13.63 -13.73
C ASP A 58 -9.92 14.57 -13.81
N LEU A 59 -9.68 15.88 -13.84
CA LEU A 59 -10.66 16.93 -14.11
C LEU A 59 -11.38 16.76 -15.46
N LEU A 60 -10.81 15.98 -16.38
CA LEU A 60 -11.44 15.62 -17.65
C LEU A 60 -12.25 14.32 -17.57
N GLY A 61 -12.22 13.64 -16.43
CA GLY A 61 -12.94 12.39 -16.18
C GLY A 61 -12.27 11.13 -16.72
N GLU A 62 -10.97 11.21 -17.05
CA GLU A 62 -10.14 10.03 -17.32
C GLU A 62 -9.83 9.33 -15.99
N VAL A 63 -10.15 8.04 -15.90
CA VAL A 63 -9.81 7.22 -14.73
C VAL A 63 -8.47 6.54 -14.95
N ARG A 64 -7.58 6.62 -13.96
CA ARG A 64 -6.32 5.86 -13.91
C ARG A 64 -6.33 4.92 -12.72
N VAL A 65 -5.86 3.70 -12.95
CA VAL A 65 -5.76 2.65 -11.94
C VAL A 65 -4.29 2.28 -11.78
N GLU A 66 -3.75 2.45 -10.58
CA GLU A 66 -2.40 2.02 -10.22
C GLU A 66 -2.48 0.84 -9.25
N ASP A 67 -2.11 -0.36 -9.71
CA ASP A 67 -1.96 -1.52 -8.84
C ASP A 67 -0.53 -1.58 -8.29
N ARG A 68 -0.42 -1.62 -6.97
CA ARG A 68 0.83 -1.79 -6.23
C ARG A 68 0.70 -3.04 -5.37
N GLU A 69 1.40 -4.08 -5.75
CA GLU A 69 1.73 -5.14 -4.81
C GLU A 69 2.75 -4.59 -3.82
N GLY A 70 2.37 -4.55 -2.54
CA GLY A 70 3.23 -4.12 -1.47
C GLY A 70 4.47 -5.02 -1.43
N VAL A 71 5.61 -4.46 -1.85
CA VAL A 71 6.91 -5.06 -1.56
C VAL A 71 6.99 -5.20 -0.04
N PRO A 72 7.31 -6.39 0.52
CA PRO A 72 7.37 -6.59 1.96
C PRO A 72 8.59 -5.85 2.53
N THR A 73 8.49 -4.54 2.69
CA THR A 73 9.58 -3.69 3.21
C THR A 73 9.35 -3.30 4.67
N ALA A 74 8.14 -3.44 5.19
CA ALA A 74 7.81 -3.08 6.57
C ALA A 74 8.26 -4.11 7.63
N GLU A 75 8.40 -5.41 7.28
CA GLU A 75 8.95 -6.42 8.21
C GLU A 75 10.49 -6.49 8.20
N SER A 76 11.14 -5.89 7.21
CA SER A 76 12.60 -5.98 7.02
C SER A 76 13.41 -5.21 8.06
N GLY A 77 12.83 -4.17 8.69
CA GLY A 77 13.54 -3.38 9.70
C GLY A 77 13.86 -4.16 10.98
N ARG A 78 12.89 -4.92 11.49
CA ARG A 78 13.06 -5.70 12.73
C ARG A 78 14.03 -6.87 12.54
N THR A 79 13.94 -7.58 11.43
CA THR A 79 14.85 -8.70 11.11
C THR A 79 16.28 -8.21 10.93
N SER A 80 16.47 -7.07 10.24
CA SER A 80 17.79 -6.45 10.09
C SER A 80 18.39 -6.03 11.42
N ALA A 81 17.58 -5.44 12.31
CA ALA A 81 18.03 -5.08 13.66
C ALA A 81 18.48 -6.30 14.48
N TRP A 82 17.74 -7.41 14.42
CA TRP A 82 18.13 -8.66 15.08
C TRP A 82 19.42 -9.27 14.50
N LEU A 83 19.62 -9.19 13.18
CA LEU A 83 20.85 -9.66 12.54
C LEU A 83 22.07 -8.83 12.97
N VAL A 84 21.95 -7.50 12.98
CA VAL A 84 23.03 -6.61 13.43
C VAL A 84 23.34 -6.81 14.90
N LEU A 85 22.32 -6.93 15.75
CA LEU A 85 22.49 -7.20 17.17
C LEU A 85 23.17 -8.56 17.40
N GLY A 86 22.69 -9.62 16.74
CA GLY A 86 23.28 -10.96 16.83
C GLY A 86 24.74 -10.99 16.37
N ALA A 87 25.06 -10.34 15.25
CA ALA A 87 26.43 -10.22 14.75
C ALA A 87 27.32 -9.46 15.73
N SER A 88 26.83 -8.36 16.32
CA SER A 88 27.57 -7.57 17.30
C SER A 88 27.88 -8.38 18.57
N LEU A 89 26.90 -9.13 19.07
CA LEU A 89 27.06 -9.98 20.25
C LEU A 89 28.04 -11.13 19.98
N PHE A 90 27.98 -11.72 18.79
CA PHE A 90 28.90 -12.76 18.35
C PHE A 90 30.34 -12.26 18.28
N VAL A 91 30.57 -11.07 17.71
CA VAL A 91 31.90 -10.44 17.69
C VAL A 91 32.40 -10.16 19.10
N ALA A 92 31.56 -9.59 19.97
CA ALA A 92 31.91 -9.34 21.36
C ALA A 92 32.28 -10.64 22.11
N TYR A 93 31.54 -11.72 21.89
CA TYR A 93 31.84 -13.04 22.45
C TYR A 93 33.17 -13.59 21.94
N MET A 94 33.45 -13.50 20.65
CA MET A 94 34.72 -13.92 20.06
C MET A 94 35.91 -13.15 20.65
N ILE A 95 35.77 -11.85 20.85
CA ILE A 95 36.80 -11.02 21.48
C ILE A 95 37.00 -11.44 22.94
N ALA A 96 35.93 -11.62 23.71
CA ALA A 96 36.00 -12.05 25.11
C ALA A 96 36.66 -13.43 25.26
N ARG A 97 36.39 -14.35 24.33
CA ARG A 97 36.99 -15.68 24.26
C ARG A 97 38.49 -15.63 23.96
N VAL A 98 38.91 -14.80 23.00
CA VAL A 98 40.34 -14.63 22.65
C VAL A 98 41.10 -13.92 23.77
N ALA A 99 40.48 -12.97 24.46
CA ALA A 99 41.05 -12.27 25.60
C ALA A 99 41.12 -13.14 26.88
N GLY A 100 40.52 -14.34 26.88
CA GLY A 100 40.51 -15.25 28.04
C GLY A 100 39.63 -14.77 29.20
N VAL A 101 38.70 -13.84 28.94
CA VAL A 101 37.69 -13.39 29.92
C VAL A 101 36.61 -14.45 30.08
N ILE A 102 36.37 -15.24 29.03
CA ILE A 102 35.45 -16.38 28.96
C ILE A 102 36.16 -17.60 28.38
#